data_AF-A0A2G9C8W0-F1
#
_entry.id   AF-A0A2G9C8W0-F1
#
_cell.length_a   1.000
_cell.length_b   1.000
_cell.length_c   1.000
_cell.angle_alpha   90.00
_cell.angle_beta   90.00
_cell.angle_gamma   90.00
#
_symmetry.space_group_name_H-M   'P 1'
#
loop_
_entity.id
_entity.type
_entity.pdbx_description
1 polymer ?
#
loop_
_entity_poly.entity_id
_entity_poly.type
_entity_poly.pdbx_seq_one_letter_code
_entity_poly.pdbx_strand_id
1 'polypeptide(L)'
;MSYSVYVEAKISADGNFADCKYFKDYQGTEEIPGSEIHIPIDSGNCIFSQAESTELLLIGATFKTIGSTPGMNASNFAPADDENNVSFAMPTTQSIVKGVVLLFSTPGTVQNLYPSSDPQVLNDGPATC
;
A
#
# COMPACT_ATOMS: atom_id res chain seq x y z
N MET A 1 -11.82 11.86 5.26
CA MET A 1 -12.13 10.46 4.92
C MET A 1 -10.80 9.74 4.69
N SER A 2 -10.78 8.41 4.76
CA SER A 2 -9.64 7.58 4.39
C SER A 2 -10.14 6.18 4.06
N TYR A 3 -9.47 5.50 3.13
CA TYR A 3 -9.75 4.11 2.81
C TYR A 3 -8.58 3.23 3.27
N SER A 4 -8.86 2.24 4.10
CA SER A 4 -7.86 1.31 4.62
C SER A 4 -7.80 0.03 3.78
N VAL A 5 -6.58 -0.38 3.47
CA VAL A 5 -6.24 -1.65 2.85
C VAL A 5 -5.32 -2.38 3.80
N TYR A 6 -5.61 -3.64 4.08
CA TYR A 6 -4.76 -4.47 4.93
C TYR A 6 -3.85 -5.33 4.06
N VAL A 7 -2.57 -5.39 4.37
CA VAL A 7 -1.56 -6.14 3.61
C VAL A 7 -0.98 -7.26 4.45
N GLU A 8 -1.07 -8.49 3.96
CA GLU A 8 -0.25 -9.62 4.40
C GLU A 8 1.03 -9.60 3.58
N ALA A 9 2.19 -9.59 4.24
CA ALA A 9 3.48 -9.66 3.56
C ALA A 9 4.36 -10.75 4.17
N LYS A 10 4.99 -11.53 3.29
CA LYS A 10 6.01 -12.52 3.63
C LYS A 10 7.19 -12.42 2.67
N ILE A 11 8.33 -12.98 3.06
CA ILE A 11 9.50 -13.03 2.17
C ILE A 11 9.15 -13.91 0.97
N SER A 12 9.40 -13.40 -0.24
CA SER A 12 9.20 -14.14 -1.47
C SER A 12 10.08 -15.39 -1.56
N ALA A 13 9.69 -16.35 -2.39
CA ALA A 13 10.43 -17.62 -2.53
C ALA A 13 11.90 -17.45 -2.97
N ASP A 14 12.23 -16.35 -3.66
CA ASP A 14 13.60 -16.01 -4.08
C ASP A 14 14.38 -15.18 -3.03
N GLY A 15 13.73 -14.78 -1.93
CA GLY A 15 14.34 -14.08 -0.80
C GLY A 15 14.54 -12.57 -0.98
N ASN A 16 14.09 -11.98 -2.09
CA ASN A 16 14.44 -10.59 -2.46
C ASN A 16 13.29 -9.59 -2.31
N PHE A 17 12.05 -10.06 -2.32
CA PHE A 17 10.84 -9.23 -2.35
C PHE A 17 9.88 -9.60 -1.22
N ALA A 18 8.86 -8.77 -1.05
CA ALA A 18 7.69 -9.12 -0.26
C ALA A 18 6.61 -9.69 -1.19
N ASP A 19 6.22 -10.94 -0.96
CA ASP A 19 5.01 -11.52 -1.53
C ASP A 19 3.82 -10.95 -0.75
N CYS A 20 3.03 -10.09 -1.40
CA CYS A 20 1.93 -9.37 -0.78
C CYS A 20 0.56 -9.90 -1.22
N LYS A 21 -0.37 -9.93 -0.27
CA LYS A 21 -1.81 -10.03 -0.51
C LYS A 21 -2.53 -8.87 0.16
N TYR A 22 -3.62 -8.42 -0.45
CA TYR A 22 -4.36 -7.23 0.00
C TYR A 22 -5.78 -7.60 0.40
N PHE A 23 -6.30 -6.95 1.43
CA PHE A 23 -7.59 -7.26 2.04
C PHE A 23 -8.34 -6.00 2.43
N LYS A 24 -9.66 -6.10 2.55
CA LYS A 24 -10.53 -5.03 3.05
C LYS A 24 -10.64 -5.01 4.57
N ASP A 25 -10.20 -6.09 5.23
CA ASP A 25 -10.31 -6.31 6.67
C ASP A 25 -8.97 -6.75 7.28
N TYR A 26 -8.79 -6.47 8.58
CA TYR A 26 -7.57 -6.83 9.31
C TYR A 26 -7.35 -8.34 9.40
N GLN A 27 -8.43 -9.12 9.51
CA GLN A 27 -8.39 -10.58 9.65
C GLN A 27 -7.99 -11.30 8.36
N GLY A 28 -7.90 -10.60 7.23
CA GLY A 28 -7.53 -11.19 5.95
C GLY A 28 -8.60 -12.10 5.35
N THR A 29 -9.88 -11.85 5.65
CA THR A 29 -10.99 -12.69 5.16
C THR A 29 -11.64 -12.17 3.88
N GLU A 30 -11.49 -10.87 3.58
CA GLU A 30 -12.00 -10.21 2.39
C GLU A 30 -10.86 -9.81 1.45
N GLU A 31 -10.30 -10.79 0.72
CA GLU A 31 -9.22 -10.57 -0.23
C GLU A 31 -9.62 -9.62 -1.38
N ILE A 32 -8.74 -8.68 -1.70
CA ILE A 32 -8.78 -7.86 -2.91
C ILE A 32 -7.97 -8.62 -3.97
N PRO A 33 -8.63 -9.22 -4.99
CA PRO A 33 -7.93 -10.05 -5.96
C PRO A 33 -7.00 -9.20 -6.84
N GLY A 34 -5.78 -9.69 -7.03
CA GLY A 34 -4.77 -9.05 -7.89
C GLY A 34 -4.04 -7.89 -7.21
N SER A 35 -3.46 -7.02 -8.03
CA SER A 35 -2.64 -5.87 -7.57
C SER A 35 -3.30 -4.51 -7.84
N GLU A 36 -4.53 -4.50 -8.36
CA GLU A 36 -5.32 -3.29 -8.61
C GLU A 36 -6.32 -3.07 -7.48
N ILE A 37 -6.13 -1.99 -6.72
CA ILE A 37 -6.90 -1.64 -5.55
C ILE A 37 -7.78 -0.44 -5.91
N HIS A 38 -9.09 -0.64 -5.88
CA HIS A 38 -10.08 0.40 -6.16
C HIS A 38 -10.62 0.98 -4.85
N ILE A 39 -10.47 2.30 -4.69
CA ILE A 39 -10.98 3.04 -3.53
C ILE A 39 -12.04 4.06 -3.97
N PRO A 40 -12.98 4.45 -3.09
CA PRO A 40 -13.93 5.54 -3.34
C PRO A 40 -13.21 6.83 -3.74
N ILE A 41 -13.73 7.54 -4.75
CA ILE A 41 -13.12 8.78 -5.25
C ILE A 41 -12.99 9.86 -4.17
N ASP A 42 -13.90 9.90 -3.20
CA ASP A 42 -13.95 10.88 -2.11
C ASP A 42 -13.12 10.47 -0.87
N SER A 43 -12.38 9.36 -0.94
CA SER A 43 -11.57 8.84 0.19
C SER A 43 -10.52 9.84 0.67
N GLY A 44 -9.94 10.65 -0.22
CA GLY A 44 -8.91 11.66 0.11
C GLY A 44 -7.53 11.10 0.52
N ASN A 45 -7.49 9.94 1.18
CA ASN A 45 -6.27 9.20 1.50
C ASN A 45 -6.49 7.70 1.31
N CYS A 46 -5.44 7.00 0.90
CA CYS A 46 -5.32 5.56 1.02
C CYS A 46 -4.36 5.25 2.19
N ILE A 47 -4.73 4.27 3.02
CA ILE A 47 -3.93 3.79 4.13
C ILE A 47 -3.65 2.31 3.91
N PHE A 48 -2.37 1.93 3.89
CA PHE A 48 -1.96 0.54 4.00
C PHE A 48 -1.63 0.23 5.45
N SER A 49 -2.32 -0.78 5.99
CA SER A 49 -2.16 -1.30 7.35
C SER A 49 -1.75 -2.76 7.28
N GLN A 50 -1.14 -3.27 8.35
CA GLN A 50 -0.75 -4.68 8.41
C GLN A 50 -1.98 -5.58 8.66
N ALA A 51 -2.11 -6.65 7.88
CA ALA A 51 -3.06 -7.72 8.19
C ALA A 51 -2.55 -8.58 9.36
N GLU A 52 -3.44 -9.30 10.04
CA GLU A 52 -3.12 -10.11 11.22
C GLU A 52 -2.03 -11.16 10.96
N SER A 53 -2.00 -11.72 9.75
CA SER A 53 -1.10 -12.78 9.33
C SER A 53 0.23 -12.30 8.74
N THR A 54 0.53 -11.00 8.73
CA THR A 54 1.78 -10.50 8.15
C THR A 54 3.01 -11.01 8.93
N GLU A 55 4.04 -11.44 8.20
CA GLU A 55 5.31 -11.89 8.78
C GLU A 55 6.38 -10.78 8.78
N LEU A 56 6.17 -9.74 7.96
CA LEU A 56 7.06 -8.60 7.81
C LEU A 56 6.42 -7.32 8.36
N LEU A 57 7.28 -6.38 8.79
CA LEU A 57 6.88 -5.04 9.24
C LEU A 57 6.84 -4.05 8.09
N LEU A 58 5.71 -3.37 7.90
CA LEU A 58 5.60 -2.25 6.97
C LEU A 58 6.32 -1.01 7.52
N ILE A 59 7.29 -0.49 6.78
CA ILE A 59 8.14 0.63 7.23
C ILE A 59 7.99 1.89 6.36
N GLY A 60 7.33 1.79 5.21
CA GLY A 60 7.09 2.93 4.33
C GLY A 60 6.59 2.51 2.97
N ALA A 61 6.39 3.50 2.09
CA ALA A 61 6.16 3.29 0.68
C ALA A 61 6.72 4.43 -0.16
N THR A 62 6.97 4.10 -1.42
CA THR A 62 7.15 5.06 -2.50
C THR A 62 5.96 4.97 -3.44
N PHE A 63 5.53 6.08 -4.04
CA PHE A 63 4.40 6.07 -4.96
C PHE A 63 4.52 7.12 -6.05
N LYS A 64 3.96 6.85 -7.23
CA LYS A 64 3.90 7.82 -8.32
C LYS A 64 2.63 7.65 -9.13
N THR A 65 2.05 8.76 -9.58
CA THR A 65 0.94 8.74 -10.52
C THR A 65 1.40 8.14 -11.86
N ILE A 66 0.75 7.08 -12.32
CA ILE A 66 1.05 6.42 -13.59
C ILE A 66 0.74 7.38 -14.75
N GLY A 67 1.59 7.38 -15.77
CA GLY A 67 1.51 8.30 -16.91
C GLY A 67 2.07 9.70 -16.65
N SER A 68 2.54 9.99 -15.43
CA SER A 68 3.26 11.23 -15.12
C SER A 68 4.76 11.13 -15.42
N THR A 69 5.45 12.27 -15.48
CA THR A 69 6.90 12.33 -15.66
C THR A 69 7.63 11.50 -14.59
N PRO A 70 8.53 10.58 -14.97
CA PRO A 70 9.34 9.81 -14.03
C PRO A 70 10.16 10.71 -13.12
N GLY A 71 10.15 10.42 -11.82
CA GLY A 71 10.94 11.15 -10.84
C GLY A 71 10.43 10.96 -9.42
N MET A 72 11.37 10.78 -8.50
CA MET A 72 11.13 10.63 -7.07
C MET A 72 11.64 11.85 -6.30
N ASN A 73 10.90 12.24 -5.27
CA ASN A 73 11.21 13.29 -4.32
C ASN A 73 10.47 13.01 -2.99
N ALA A 74 10.72 13.84 -1.97
CA ALA A 74 10.14 13.64 -0.65
C ALA A 74 8.60 13.62 -0.61
N SER A 75 7.92 14.21 -1.60
CA SER A 75 6.45 14.26 -1.65
C SER A 75 5.81 12.96 -2.18
N ASN A 76 6.62 11.99 -2.62
CA ASN A 76 6.16 10.68 -3.10
C ASN A 76 6.81 9.52 -2.32
N PHE A 77 7.33 9.83 -1.14
CA PHE A 77 7.70 8.86 -0.13
C PHE A 77 6.81 9.07 1.10
N ALA A 78 6.22 8.00 1.62
CA ALA A 78 5.43 8.00 2.85
C ALA A 78 6.08 7.02 3.84
N PRO A 79 6.72 7.50 4.92
CA PRO A 79 7.16 6.61 5.99
C PRO A 79 5.95 6.01 6.70
N ALA A 80 6.12 4.83 7.29
CA ALA A 80 5.10 4.28 8.17
C ALA A 80 5.03 5.08 9.49
N ASP A 81 3.86 5.14 10.11
CA ASP A 81 3.67 5.69 11.46
C ASP A 81 4.10 4.70 12.56
N ASP A 82 3.88 5.08 13.83
CA ASP A 82 4.25 4.27 14.99
C ASP A 82 3.44 2.97 15.09
N GLU A 83 2.30 2.89 14.38
CA GLU A 83 1.48 1.68 14.23
C GLU A 83 1.77 0.92 12.92
N ASN A 84 2.86 1.24 12.23
CA ASN A 84 3.29 0.65 10.96
C ASN A 84 2.27 0.81 9.81
N ASN A 85 1.47 1.88 9.82
CA ASN A 85 0.61 2.23 8.70
C ASN A 85 1.28 3.22 7.76
N VAL A 86 1.04 3.06 6.47
CA VAL A 86 1.48 4.00 5.44
C VAL A 86 0.27 4.73 4.90
N SER A 87 0.27 6.06 4.95
CA SER A 87 -0.80 6.90 4.40
C SER A 87 -0.29 7.82 3.30
N PHE A 88 -1.07 7.95 2.22
CA PHE A 88 -0.83 8.96 1.20
C PHE A 88 -2.13 9.51 0.62
N ALA A 89 -2.06 10.77 0.20
CA ALA A 89 -3.20 11.49 -0.36
C ALA A 89 -3.58 11.01 -1.75
N MET A 90 -4.89 10.87 -1.99
CA MET A 90 -5.49 10.63 -3.31
C MET A 90 -6.41 11.82 -3.63
N PRO A 91 -6.41 12.34 -4.87
CA PRO A 91 -7.28 13.45 -5.24
C PRO A 91 -8.75 13.05 -5.07
N THR A 92 -9.62 14.00 -4.74
CA THR A 92 -11.06 13.73 -4.53
C THR A 92 -11.96 14.19 -5.67
N THR A 93 -11.39 14.88 -6.66
CA THR A 93 -12.12 15.53 -7.76
C THR A 93 -11.82 14.92 -9.12
N GLN A 94 -10.86 14.00 -9.22
CA GLN A 94 -10.47 13.33 -10.45
C GLN A 94 -9.97 11.93 -10.17
N SER A 95 -10.26 11.00 -11.08
CA SER A 95 -9.71 9.65 -11.04
C SER A 95 -8.27 9.66 -11.58
N ILE A 96 -7.38 8.99 -10.84
CA ILE A 96 -5.98 8.75 -11.18
C ILE A 96 -5.60 7.32 -10.78
N VAL A 97 -4.47 6.86 -11.29
CA VAL A 97 -3.84 5.61 -10.83
C VAL A 97 -2.47 5.95 -10.25
N LYS A 98 -2.18 5.44 -9.05
CA LYS A 98 -0.82 5.46 -8.50
C LYS A 98 -0.22 4.07 -8.50
N GLY A 99 0.98 3.93 -9.05
CA GLY A 99 1.84 2.81 -8.73
C GLY A 99 2.46 3.07 -7.37
N VAL A 100 2.38 2.10 -6.48
CA VAL A 100 2.86 2.17 -5.09
C VAL A 100 3.80 1.00 -4.88
N VAL A 101 4.92 1.20 -4.18
CA VAL A 101 5.80 0.12 -3.74
C VAL A 101 5.88 0.21 -2.23
N LEU A 102 5.36 -0.81 -1.56
CA LEU A 102 5.46 -0.93 -0.11
C LEU A 102 6.84 -1.46 0.25
N LEU A 103 7.41 -0.95 1.33
CA LEU A 103 8.72 -1.36 1.83
C LEU A 103 8.52 -2.05 3.16
N PHE A 104 9.03 -3.28 3.25
CA PHE A 104 8.95 -4.10 4.45
C PHE A 104 10.32 -4.43 5.02
N SER A 105 10.37 -4.76 6.31
CA SER A 105 11.56 -5.25 7.02
C SER A 105 11.21 -6.45 7.89
N THR A 106 12.21 -7.27 8.21
CA THR A 106 12.08 -8.31 9.25
C THR A 106 11.74 -7.68 10.62
N PRO A 107 10.81 -8.26 11.40
CA PRO A 107 10.50 -7.78 12.74
C PRO A 107 11.69 -7.86 13.71
N GLY A 108 11.79 -6.89 14.63
CA GLY A 108 12.76 -6.87 15.73
C GLY A 108 14.22 -6.54 15.35
N THR A 109 14.69 -6.95 14.17
CA THR A 109 16.02 -6.58 13.65
C THR A 109 15.97 -6.47 12.14
N VAL A 110 16.47 -5.37 11.58
CA VAL A 110 16.51 -5.15 10.13
C VAL A 110 17.61 -6.02 9.49
N GLN A 111 17.21 -7.13 8.87
CA GLN A 111 18.13 -8.00 8.13
C GLN A 111 18.24 -7.58 6.67
N ASN A 112 17.10 -7.20 6.07
CA ASN A 112 17.01 -6.71 4.70
C ASN A 112 15.74 -5.84 4.55
N LEU A 113 15.64 -5.13 3.43
CA LEU A 113 14.42 -4.46 3.00
C LEU A 113 13.78 -5.25 1.84
N TYR A 114 12.49 -5.51 1.97
CA TYR A 114 11.70 -6.30 1.02
C TYR A 114 10.68 -5.39 0.35
N PRO A 115 10.93 -4.92 -0.88
CA PRO A 115 9.92 -4.19 -1.63
C PRO A 115 8.81 -5.13 -2.10
N SER A 116 7.56 -4.66 -2.08
CA SER A 116 6.45 -5.35 -2.73
C SER A 116 6.60 -5.30 -4.26
N SER A 117 5.88 -6.16 -4.97
CA SER A 117 5.56 -5.90 -6.38
C SER A 117 4.61 -4.71 -6.45
N ASP A 118 4.81 -3.75 -7.34
CA ASP A 118 4.10 -2.46 -7.40
C ASP A 118 2.55 -2.57 -7.45
N PRO A 119 1.76 -2.50 -6.34
CA PRO A 119 0.32 -2.36 -6.45
C PRO A 119 -0.07 -1.06 -7.16
N GLN A 120 -1.22 -1.10 -7.82
CA GLN A 120 -1.87 0.06 -8.39
C GLN A 120 -3.06 0.45 -7.53
N VAL A 121 -3.12 1.71 -7.10
CA VAL A 121 -4.27 2.25 -6.36
C VAL A 121 -5.02 3.23 -7.26
N LEU A 122 -6.29 2.93 -7.50
CA LEU A 122 -7.22 3.67 -8.34
C LEU A 122 -8.31 4.29 -7.47
N ASN A 123 -8.59 5.58 -7.62
CA ASN A 123 -9.68 6.27 -6.94
C ASN A 123 -10.88 6.49 -7.87
N ASP A 124 -11.42 5.39 -8.39
CA ASP A 124 -12.57 5.35 -9.31
C ASP A 124 -13.80 4.65 -8.71
N GLY A 125 -13.71 4.19 -7.46
CA GLY A 125 -14.81 3.56 -6.74
C GLY A 125 -15.96 4.54 -6.46
N PRO A 126 -17.17 4.02 -6.22
CA PRO A 126 -18.32 4.85 -5.87
C PRO A 126 -18.04 5.64 -4.59
N ALA A 127 -18.49 6.89 -4.54
CA ALA A 127 -18.39 7.71 -3.34
C ALA A 127 -19.14 7.05 -2.17
N THR A 128 -18.59 7.16 -0.98
CA THR A 128 -19.27 6.69 0.23
C THR A 128 -20.32 7.71 0.65
N CYS A 129 -21.60 7.30 0.66
CA CYS A 129 -22.75 8.15 1.02
C CYS A 129 -22.71 8.66 2.47
#